data_AF-A0A4R0ELM6-F1
#
_entry.id   AF-A0A4R0ELM6-F1
#
_cell.length_a   1.000
_cell.length_b   1.000
_cell.length_c   1.000
_cell.angle_alpha   90.00
_cell.angle_beta   90.00
_cell.angle_gamma   90.00
#
_symmetry.space_group_name_H-M   'P 1'
#
loop_
_entity.id
_entity.type
_entity.pdbx_description
1 polymer ?
#
loop_
_entity_poly.entity_id
_entity_poly.type
_entity_poly.pdbx_seq_one_letter_code
_entity_poly.pdbx_strand_id
1 'polypeptide(L)'
;MILTILICFIWVACSLALLFSYELRAKVQQFFLVLIPQSKKQLNSVRQFAQQLNSAAAPEQIQSHWHLQQWWILVAGFFLFTSILIFAFTRPINPTKIEADYLREVDPQIYALLEGQILSPPPEVEESLIEEAIITATNIESAQPTVQVQAFNPNVEDMHMQHSHADLASADRKWHKINPRYKQRLLMVFKIMQKRHGYEMVLLEGYRSPERQNSLAGNSNITRARGFQSYHQFGLAADVAFKRNGKVVISERDSWAMQGYQLYGEVAESVGLTWGGRWKSIQDYGHTEYRMPGLRKTAEMAEQLTSEGQLLANNIN
;
A
#
# COMPACT_ATOMS: atom_id res chain seq x y z
N MET A 1 -30.60 1.42 -20.65
CA MET A 1 -30.84 1.45 -22.11
C MET A 1 -31.62 0.22 -22.60
N ILE A 2 -31.11 -1.00 -22.43
CA ILE A 2 -31.81 -2.24 -22.88
C ILE A 2 -33.19 -2.40 -22.20
N LEU A 3 -33.27 -2.21 -20.88
CA LEU A 3 -34.54 -2.29 -20.14
C LEU A 3 -35.56 -1.24 -20.63
N THR A 4 -35.09 -0.02 -20.92
CA THR A 4 -35.92 1.06 -21.44
C THR A 4 -36.50 0.71 -22.81
N ILE A 5 -35.69 0.13 -23.71
CA ILE A 5 -36.12 -0.30 -25.03
C ILE A 5 -37.13 -1.46 -24.92
N LEU A 6 -36.89 -2.43 -24.03
CA LEU A 6 -37.81 -3.54 -23.79
C LEU A 6 -39.19 -3.04 -23.32
N ILE A 7 -39.20 -2.09 -22.37
CA ILE A 7 -40.43 -1.48 -21.87
C ILE A 7 -41.17 -0.74 -22.98
N CYS A 8 -40.47 0.05 -23.80
CA CYS A 8 -41.08 0.72 -24.95
C CYS A 8 -41.71 -0.27 -25.94
N PHE A 9 -41.04 -1.40 -26.20
CA PHE A 9 -41.56 -2.43 -27.10
C PHE A 9 -42.83 -3.09 -26.56
N ILE A 10 -42.87 -3.41 -25.26
CA ILE A 10 -44.06 -3.97 -24.60
C ILE A 10 -45.24 -2.98 -24.69
N TRP A 11 -45.00 -1.70 -24.45
CA TRP A 11 -46.04 -0.66 -24.56
C TRP A 11 -46.62 -0.54 -25.97
N VAL A 12 -45.76 -0.56 -26.99
CA VAL A 12 -46.19 -0.51 -28.40
C VAL A 12 -46.99 -1.77 -28.77
N ALA A 13 -46.53 -2.95 -28.37
CA ALA A 13 -47.21 -4.21 -28.64
C ALA A 13 -48.61 -4.27 -27.98
N CYS A 14 -48.71 -3.88 -26.70
CA CYS A 14 -49.99 -3.80 -25.99
C CYS A 14 -50.94 -2.77 -26.63
N SER A 15 -50.42 -1.62 -27.05
CA SER A 15 -51.21 -0.58 -27.73
C SER A 15 -51.75 -1.09 -29.07
N LEU A 16 -50.91 -1.75 -29.88
CA LEU A 16 -51.35 -2.37 -31.13
C LEU A 16 -52.42 -3.44 -30.89
N ALA A 17 -52.26 -4.30 -29.88
CA ALA A 17 -53.23 -5.33 -29.56
C ALA A 17 -54.61 -4.75 -29.20
N LEU A 18 -54.66 -3.63 -28.47
CA LEU A 18 -55.89 -2.90 -28.13
C LEU A 18 -56.53 -2.19 -29.35
N LEU A 19 -55.72 -1.78 -30.32
CA LEU A 19 -56.20 -1.17 -31.56
C LEU A 19 -56.77 -2.23 -32.52
N PHE A 20 -56.13 -3.40 -32.62
CA PHE A 20 -56.54 -4.47 -33.54
C PHE A 20 -57.71 -5.31 -33.03
N SER A 21 -57.88 -5.47 -31.71
CA SER A 21 -58.96 -6.29 -31.15
C SER A 21 -60.05 -5.44 -30.50
N TYR A 22 -61.24 -5.45 -31.12
CA TYR A 22 -62.44 -4.84 -30.55
C TYR A 22 -62.85 -5.51 -29.24
N GLU A 23 -62.80 -6.84 -29.16
CA GLU A 23 -63.16 -7.58 -27.94
C GLU A 23 -62.23 -7.27 -26.78
N LEU A 24 -60.92 -7.15 -27.03
CA LEU A 24 -59.95 -6.79 -26.00
C LEU A 24 -60.23 -5.37 -25.47
N ARG A 25 -60.51 -4.43 -26.37
CA ARG A 25 -60.88 -3.06 -26.00
C ARG A 25 -62.14 -3.03 -25.15
N ALA A 26 -63.18 -3.77 -25.53
CA ALA A 26 -64.43 -3.85 -24.78
C ALA A 26 -64.23 -4.46 -23.38
N LYS A 27 -63.46 -5.55 -23.26
CA LYS A 27 -63.14 -6.19 -21.96
C LYS A 27 -62.34 -5.25 -21.06
N VAL A 28 -61.32 -4.57 -21.59
CA VAL A 28 -60.51 -3.63 -20.83
C VAL A 28 -61.35 -2.43 -20.37
N GLN A 29 -62.19 -1.87 -21.24
CA GLN A 29 -63.11 -0.78 -20.88
C GLN A 29 -64.10 -1.22 -19.79
N GLN A 30 -64.70 -2.40 -19.89
CA GLN A 30 -65.61 -2.92 -18.86
C GLN A 30 -64.88 -3.15 -17.53
N PHE A 31 -63.67 -3.69 -17.56
CA PHE A 31 -62.84 -3.87 -16.36
C PHE A 31 -62.59 -2.54 -15.64
N PHE A 32 -62.17 -1.50 -16.35
CA PHE A 32 -61.97 -0.16 -15.76
C PHE A 32 -63.28 0.49 -15.30
N LEU A 33 -64.37 0.33 -16.05
CA LEU A 33 -65.69 0.85 -15.68
C LEU A 33 -66.26 0.19 -14.41
N VAL A 34 -65.86 -1.04 -14.09
CA VAL A 34 -66.21 -1.73 -12.83
C VAL A 34 -65.28 -1.31 -11.69
N LEU A 35 -63.99 -1.10 -11.96
CA LEU A 35 -63.00 -0.69 -10.96
C LEU A 35 -63.22 0.75 -10.44
N ILE A 36 -63.61 1.67 -11.33
CA ILE A 36 -63.79 3.10 -11.01
C ILE A 36 -64.87 3.34 -9.93
N PRO A 37 -66.09 2.77 -9.99
CA PRO A 37 -67.09 2.97 -8.94
C PRO A 37 -66.75 2.25 -7.62
N GLN A 38 -66.07 1.10 -7.67
CA GLN A 38 -65.56 0.44 -6.45
C GLN A 38 -64.45 1.27 -5.77
N SER A 39 -63.52 1.82 -6.56
CA SER A 39 -62.48 2.72 -6.08
C SER A 39 -63.06 4.01 -5.52
N LYS A 40 -64.10 4.60 -6.13
CA LYS A 40 -64.78 5.80 -5.58
C LYS A 40 -65.46 5.53 -4.23
N LYS A 41 -66.10 4.37 -4.05
CA LYS A 41 -66.68 3.98 -2.75
C LYS A 41 -65.60 3.76 -1.69
N GLN A 42 -64.51 3.08 -2.05
CA GLN A 42 -63.35 2.89 -1.17
C GLN A 42 -62.65 4.21 -0.82
N LEU A 43 -62.54 5.14 -1.79
CA LEU A 43 -61.95 6.45 -1.57
C LEU A 43 -62.82 7.29 -0.64
N ASN A 44 -64.15 7.22 -0.79
CA ASN A 44 -65.09 7.88 0.12
C ASN A 44 -65.03 7.29 1.53
N SER A 45 -64.93 5.97 1.68
CA SER A 45 -64.76 5.36 3.01
C SER A 45 -63.41 5.70 3.62
N VAL A 46 -62.33 5.75 2.83
CA VAL A 46 -61.01 6.21 3.29
C VAL A 46 -61.06 7.68 3.70
N ARG A 47 -61.77 8.52 2.94
CA ARG A 47 -61.97 9.95 3.28
C ARG A 47 -62.76 10.13 4.56
N GLN A 48 -63.85 9.38 4.74
CA GLN A 48 -64.66 9.39 5.96
C GLN A 48 -63.84 8.89 7.16
N PHE A 49 -63.06 7.82 6.98
CA PHE A 49 -62.14 7.32 8.00
C PHE A 49 -61.07 8.35 8.35
N ALA A 50 -60.46 9.01 7.36
CA ALA A 50 -59.48 10.07 7.60
C ALA A 50 -60.09 11.27 8.35
N GLN A 51 -61.34 11.64 8.04
CA GLN A 51 -62.08 12.67 8.76
C GLN A 51 -62.36 12.23 10.21
N GLN A 52 -62.80 11.00 10.44
CA GLN A 52 -63.00 10.43 11.79
C GLN A 52 -61.69 10.36 12.58
N LEU A 53 -60.59 9.96 11.95
CA LEU A 53 -59.27 9.89 12.54
C LEU A 53 -58.74 11.28 12.94
N ASN A 54 -59.02 12.30 12.12
CA ASN A 54 -58.67 13.69 12.42
C ASN A 54 -59.53 14.27 13.56
N SER A 55 -60.84 14.00 13.56
CA SER A 55 -61.74 14.42 14.63
C SER A 55 -61.41 13.75 15.98
N ALA A 56 -61.02 12.47 15.95
CA ALA A 56 -60.59 11.72 17.15
C ALA A 56 -59.26 12.21 17.76
N ALA A 57 -58.51 13.05 17.04
CA ALA A 57 -57.30 13.70 17.54
C ALA A 57 -57.61 15.01 18.30
N ALA A 58 -58.86 15.46 18.35
CA ALA A 58 -59.26 16.65 19.10
C ALA A 58 -59.14 16.41 20.63
N PRO A 59 -58.65 17.38 21.42
CA PRO A 59 -58.45 17.25 22.87
C PRO A 59 -59.71 16.88 23.67
N GLU A 60 -60.88 17.16 23.12
CA GLU A 60 -62.18 16.94 23.76
C GLU A 60 -62.68 15.48 23.65
N GLN A 61 -62.06 14.64 22.81
CA GLN A 61 -62.53 13.29 22.47
C GLN A 61 -61.58 12.16 22.93
N ILE A 62 -60.67 12.45 23.86
CA ILE A 62 -59.55 11.58 24.22
C ILE A 62 -59.99 10.19 24.72
N GLN A 63 -61.08 10.09 25.49
CA GLN A 63 -61.50 8.80 26.05
C GLN A 63 -62.43 7.97 25.15
N SER A 64 -63.18 8.61 24.24
CA SER A 64 -64.20 7.92 23.43
C SER A 64 -63.63 7.21 22.19
N HIS A 65 -62.50 7.68 21.65
CA HIS A 65 -61.94 7.18 20.38
C HIS A 65 -60.53 6.58 20.51
N TRP A 66 -60.20 6.04 21.69
CA TRP A 66 -58.90 5.43 22.00
C TRP A 66 -58.35 4.48 20.92
N HIS A 67 -59.21 3.64 20.33
CA HIS A 67 -58.81 2.69 19.29
C HIS A 67 -58.32 3.36 17.99
N LEU A 68 -58.84 4.54 17.62
CA LEU A 68 -58.34 5.30 16.48
C LEU A 68 -57.00 5.97 16.80
N GLN A 69 -56.75 6.34 18.05
CA GLN A 69 -55.51 7.01 18.46
C GLN A 69 -54.29 6.08 18.42
N GLN A 70 -54.48 4.76 18.59
CA GLN A 70 -53.41 3.77 18.43
C GLN A 70 -52.80 3.78 17.02
N TRP A 71 -53.59 4.12 15.99
CA TRP A 71 -53.08 4.26 14.62
C TRP A 71 -52.10 5.43 14.47
N TRP A 72 -52.29 6.53 15.21
CA TRP A 72 -51.34 7.65 15.20
C TRP A 72 -49.99 7.26 15.78
N ILE A 73 -49.97 6.43 16.83
CA ILE A 73 -48.73 5.88 17.40
C ILE A 73 -48.01 5.00 16.39
N LEU A 74 -48.74 4.12 15.69
CA LEU A 74 -48.16 3.26 14.65
C LEU A 74 -47.62 4.05 13.46
N VAL A 75 -48.35 5.07 13.00
CA VAL A 75 -47.93 5.94 11.91
C VAL A 75 -46.67 6.74 12.30
N ALA A 76 -46.66 7.34 13.48
CA ALA A 76 -45.48 8.05 13.98
C ALA A 76 -44.27 7.12 14.13
N GLY A 77 -44.48 5.91 14.67
CA GLY A 77 -43.45 4.87 14.78
C GLY A 77 -42.91 4.43 13.42
N PHE A 78 -43.79 4.27 12.43
CA PHE A 78 -43.39 3.92 11.06
C PHE A 78 -42.52 5.01 10.43
N PHE A 79 -42.90 6.29 10.54
CA PHE A 79 -42.08 7.38 10.01
C PHE A 79 -40.74 7.52 10.74
N LEU A 80 -40.71 7.36 12.07
CA LEU A 80 -39.48 7.39 12.85
C LEU A 80 -38.55 6.24 12.43
N PHE A 81 -39.06 5.00 12.38
CA PHE A 81 -38.27 3.84 11.97
C PHE A 81 -37.78 3.96 10.52
N THR A 82 -38.63 4.41 9.61
CA THR A 82 -38.27 4.61 8.20
C THR A 82 -37.18 5.67 8.06
N SER A 83 -37.22 6.75 8.84
CA SER A 83 -36.17 7.76 8.81
C SER A 83 -34.81 7.22 9.29
N ILE A 84 -34.80 6.36 10.30
CA ILE A 84 -33.58 5.66 10.77
C ILE A 84 -33.05 4.73 9.68
N LEU A 85 -33.92 3.96 9.02
CA LEU A 85 -33.52 3.07 7.92
C LEU A 85 -32.98 3.84 6.73
N ILE A 86 -33.66 4.90 6.28
CA ILE A 86 -33.17 5.76 5.20
C ILE A 86 -31.81 6.31 5.57
N PHE A 87 -31.65 6.84 6.79
CA PHE A 87 -30.36 7.34 7.25
C PHE A 87 -29.28 6.25 7.29
N ALA A 88 -29.59 5.04 7.77
CA ALA A 88 -28.65 3.92 7.82
C ALA A 88 -28.22 3.45 6.43
N PHE A 89 -29.15 3.36 5.47
CA PHE A 89 -28.89 2.84 4.12
C PHE A 89 -28.39 3.89 3.12
N THR A 90 -28.56 5.18 3.40
CA THR A 90 -28.05 6.28 2.55
C THR A 90 -26.75 6.89 3.05
N ARG A 91 -26.22 6.42 4.20
CA ARG A 91 -24.87 6.83 4.62
C ARG A 91 -23.88 6.43 3.53
N PRO A 92 -23.07 7.37 2.99
CA PRO A 92 -22.04 7.00 2.04
C PRO A 92 -21.05 6.06 2.75
N ILE A 93 -20.92 4.83 2.24
CA ILE A 93 -19.85 3.93 2.67
C ILE A 93 -18.56 4.56 2.14
N ASN A 94 -17.74 5.06 3.05
CA ASN A 94 -16.49 5.72 2.68
C ASN A 94 -15.59 4.66 2.02
N PRO A 95 -15.18 4.81 0.75
CA PRO A 95 -14.37 3.81 0.06
C PRO A 95 -13.06 3.51 0.80
N THR A 96 -12.55 4.48 1.56
CA THR A 96 -11.40 4.35 2.46
C THR A 96 -11.59 3.31 3.56
N LYS A 97 -12.81 3.08 4.06
CA LYS A 97 -13.06 2.11 5.13
C LYS A 97 -13.02 0.68 4.59
N ILE A 98 -13.61 0.43 3.42
CA ILE A 98 -13.57 -0.88 2.77
C ILE A 98 -12.13 -1.23 2.40
N GLU A 99 -11.39 -0.28 1.83
CA GLU A 99 -9.98 -0.47 1.47
C GLU A 99 -9.09 -0.69 2.71
N ALA A 100 -9.33 0.06 3.80
CA ALA A 100 -8.65 -0.14 5.07
C ALA A 100 -8.94 -1.51 5.70
N ASP A 101 -10.20 -1.95 5.70
CA ASP A 101 -10.59 -3.25 6.24
C ASP A 101 -10.02 -4.41 5.39
N TYR A 102 -10.00 -4.26 4.06
CA TYR A 102 -9.32 -5.19 3.16
C TYR A 102 -7.81 -5.23 3.39
N LEU A 103 -7.15 -4.08 3.52
CA LEU A 103 -5.71 -4.00 3.80
C LEU A 103 -5.37 -4.62 5.17
N ARG A 104 -6.24 -4.46 6.18
CA ARG A 104 -6.07 -5.10 7.49
C ARG A 104 -6.08 -6.63 7.40
N GLU A 105 -6.94 -7.19 6.56
CA GLU A 105 -7.07 -8.64 6.38
C GLU A 105 -5.95 -9.22 5.49
N VAL A 106 -5.60 -8.53 4.41
CA VAL A 106 -4.67 -9.04 3.38
C VAL A 106 -3.20 -8.75 3.70
N ASP A 107 -2.87 -7.58 4.24
CA ASP A 107 -1.52 -7.24 4.68
C ASP A 107 -1.55 -6.36 5.95
N PRO A 108 -1.70 -6.98 7.14
CA PRO A 108 -1.84 -6.26 8.40
C PRO A 108 -0.62 -5.36 8.71
N GLN A 109 0.54 -5.66 8.14
CA GLN A 109 1.72 -4.81 8.28
C GLN A 109 1.60 -3.55 7.43
N ILE A 110 1.13 -3.60 6.17
CA ILE A 110 0.90 -2.38 5.38
C ILE A 110 -0.16 -1.50 6.05
N TYR A 111 -1.22 -2.12 6.56
CA TYR A 111 -2.23 -1.42 7.35
C TYR A 111 -1.61 -0.73 8.58
N ALA A 112 -0.75 -1.43 9.32
CA ALA A 112 -0.01 -0.86 10.44
C ALA A 112 0.88 0.33 10.02
N LEU A 113 1.48 0.31 8.82
CA LEU A 113 2.24 1.45 8.29
C LEU A 113 1.36 2.67 8.01
N LEU A 114 0.13 2.47 7.55
CA LEU A 114 -0.85 3.55 7.37
C LEU A 114 -1.28 4.16 8.71
N GLU A 115 -1.27 3.37 9.78
CA GLU A 115 -1.52 3.83 11.16
C GLU A 115 -0.28 4.44 11.83
N GLY A 116 0.86 4.53 11.11
CA GLY A 116 2.09 5.11 11.62
C GLY A 116 2.97 4.15 12.44
N GLN A 117 2.67 2.85 12.45
CA GLN A 117 3.59 1.84 12.97
C GLN A 117 4.79 1.70 12.02
N ILE A 118 5.93 1.28 12.55
CA ILE A 118 7.18 1.08 11.78
C ILE A 118 7.46 -0.41 11.61
N LEU A 119 8.10 -0.79 10.50
CA LEU A 119 8.56 -2.17 10.33
C LEU A 119 9.69 -2.45 11.34
N SER A 120 9.65 -3.63 11.97
CA SER A 120 10.77 -4.11 12.77
C SER A 120 11.89 -4.60 11.85
N PRO A 121 13.16 -4.27 12.16
CA PRO A 121 14.28 -4.82 11.41
C PRO A 121 14.40 -6.33 11.61
N PRO A 122 14.88 -7.06 10.58
CA PRO A 122 15.20 -8.48 10.75
C PRO A 122 16.32 -8.65 11.78
N PRO A 123 16.43 -9.85 12.41
CA PRO A 123 17.53 -10.12 13.32
C PRO A 123 18.88 -9.94 12.62
N GLU A 124 19.87 -9.45 13.36
CA GLU A 124 21.24 -9.29 12.86
C GLU A 124 21.81 -10.67 12.50
N VAL A 125 22.56 -10.74 11.41
CA VAL A 125 23.20 -11.97 10.95
C VAL A 125 24.53 -12.15 11.65
N GLU A 126 24.83 -13.37 12.07
CA GLU A 126 26.11 -13.74 12.69
C GLU A 126 27.30 -13.27 11.84
N GLU A 127 28.27 -12.60 12.47
CA GLU A 127 29.39 -11.99 11.76
C GLU A 127 30.24 -13.02 11.00
N SER A 128 30.37 -14.23 11.54
CA SER A 128 31.10 -15.35 10.91
C SER A 128 30.53 -15.72 9.54
N LEU A 129 29.21 -15.68 9.36
CA LEU A 129 28.57 -15.99 8.08
C LEU A 129 28.89 -14.94 7.02
N ILE A 130 29.05 -13.69 7.44
CA ILE A 130 29.44 -12.59 6.56
C ILE A 130 30.93 -12.73 6.22
N GLU A 131 31.81 -12.99 7.19
CA GLU A 131 33.24 -13.24 6.95
C GLU A 131 33.47 -14.38 5.96
N GLU A 132 32.77 -15.51 6.13
CA GLU A 132 32.80 -16.64 5.19
C GLU A 132 32.35 -16.24 3.78
N ALA A 133 31.32 -15.42 3.68
CA ALA A 133 30.81 -14.94 2.41
C ALA A 133 31.82 -14.03 1.70
N ILE A 134 32.52 -13.17 2.44
CA ILE A 134 33.56 -12.30 1.89
C ILE A 134 34.75 -13.17 1.41
N ILE A 135 35.21 -14.15 2.19
CA ILE A 135 36.25 -15.12 1.77
C ILE A 135 35.84 -15.82 0.48
N THR A 136 34.59 -16.28 0.41
CA THR A 136 34.05 -16.94 -0.77
C THR A 136 34.01 -16.01 -1.98
N ALA A 137 33.55 -14.77 -1.80
CA ALA A 137 33.50 -13.76 -2.86
C ALA A 137 34.90 -13.48 -3.45
N THR A 138 35.90 -13.25 -2.60
CA THR A 138 37.27 -12.99 -3.06
C THR A 138 37.89 -14.17 -3.80
N ASN A 139 37.61 -15.39 -3.35
CA ASN A 139 38.07 -16.59 -4.06
C ASN A 139 37.41 -16.72 -5.45
N ILE A 140 36.11 -16.41 -5.56
CA ILE A 140 35.41 -16.37 -6.85
C ILE A 140 36.02 -15.27 -7.74
N GLU A 141 36.36 -14.12 -7.17
CA GLU A 141 36.93 -13.00 -7.90
C GLU A 141 38.33 -13.29 -8.47
N SER A 142 39.13 -14.02 -7.72
CA SER A 142 40.48 -14.41 -8.12
C SER A 142 40.51 -15.64 -9.05
N ALA A 143 39.48 -16.47 -9.05
CA ALA A 143 39.39 -17.67 -9.89
C ALA A 143 38.90 -17.41 -11.34
N GLN A 144 38.20 -16.30 -11.61
CA GLN A 144 37.73 -15.95 -12.96
C GLN A 144 38.54 -14.78 -13.54
N PRO A 145 39.40 -15.01 -14.55
CA PRO A 145 39.90 -13.94 -15.41
C PRO A 145 38.73 -13.44 -16.26
N THR A 146 38.68 -12.12 -16.50
CA THR A 146 37.67 -11.43 -17.29
C THR A 146 37.38 -12.16 -18.62
N VAL A 147 36.19 -12.77 -18.73
CA VAL A 147 35.68 -13.24 -20.02
C VAL A 147 35.33 -12.01 -20.85
N GLN A 148 36.09 -11.77 -21.92
CA GLN A 148 35.82 -10.73 -22.90
C GLN A 148 34.41 -10.91 -23.49
N VAL A 149 33.46 -10.10 -23.05
CA VAL A 149 32.21 -9.92 -23.76
C VAL A 149 32.51 -9.03 -24.97
N GLN A 150 32.54 -9.63 -26.16
CA GLN A 150 32.64 -8.92 -27.43
C GLN A 150 31.40 -8.05 -27.66
N ALA A 151 31.43 -6.81 -27.17
CA ALA A 151 30.53 -5.74 -27.61
C ALA A 151 31.20 -4.36 -27.38
N PHE A 152 31.79 -3.83 -28.46
CA PHE A 152 32.08 -2.42 -28.77
C PHE A 152 31.90 -1.36 -27.65
N ASN A 153 32.96 -1.11 -26.87
CA ASN A 153 33.45 0.25 -26.54
C ASN A 153 34.80 0.18 -25.77
N PRO A 154 35.91 0.71 -26.31
CA PRO A 154 37.24 0.56 -25.68
C PRO A 154 37.50 1.48 -24.47
N ASN A 155 36.49 2.24 -23.99
CA ASN A 155 36.66 3.25 -22.93
C ASN A 155 35.87 2.95 -21.64
N VAL A 156 35.37 1.74 -21.44
CA VAL A 156 34.76 1.33 -20.17
C VAL A 156 35.67 0.28 -19.54
N GLU A 157 36.61 0.74 -18.71
CA GLU A 157 37.16 -0.14 -17.67
C GLU A 157 36.00 -0.51 -16.76
N ASP A 158 35.54 -1.76 -16.82
CA ASP A 158 34.57 -2.34 -15.90
C ASP A 158 35.18 -2.40 -14.48
N MET A 159 35.21 -1.25 -13.81
CA MET A 159 35.54 -1.14 -12.39
C MET A 159 34.36 -1.64 -11.56
N HIS A 160 34.25 -2.97 -11.44
CA HIS A 160 33.42 -3.61 -10.43
C HIS A 160 34.04 -3.34 -9.05
N MET A 161 33.19 -2.99 -8.07
CA MET A 161 33.61 -2.69 -6.70
C MET A 161 34.23 -3.93 -6.05
N GLN A 162 35.56 -3.92 -5.91
CA GLN A 162 36.26 -4.82 -5.00
C GLN A 162 36.05 -4.32 -3.57
N HIS A 163 35.06 -4.88 -2.88
CA HIS A 163 34.98 -4.73 -1.43
C HIS A 163 36.20 -5.43 -0.82
N SER A 164 37.20 -4.68 -0.38
CA SER A 164 38.35 -5.30 0.27
C SER A 164 37.91 -5.93 1.59
N HIS A 165 38.47 -7.11 1.93
CA HIS A 165 38.15 -7.85 3.14
C HIS A 165 38.17 -6.99 4.42
N ALA A 166 39.11 -6.06 4.51
CA ALA A 166 39.30 -5.20 5.66
C ALA A 166 38.18 -4.15 5.82
N ASP A 167 37.59 -3.71 4.70
CA ASP A 167 36.61 -2.63 4.71
C ASP A 167 35.27 -3.12 5.22
N LEU A 168 34.83 -4.31 4.80
CA LEU A 168 33.57 -4.89 5.27
C LEU A 168 33.65 -5.38 6.71
N ALA A 169 34.81 -5.82 7.20
CA ALA A 169 34.97 -6.29 8.58
C ALA A 169 34.63 -5.20 9.62
N SER A 170 34.98 -3.94 9.33
CA SER A 170 34.75 -2.77 10.19
C SER A 170 33.39 -2.07 9.97
N ALA A 171 32.47 -2.70 9.23
CA ALA A 171 31.16 -2.16 8.92
C ALA A 171 30.20 -2.12 10.12
N ASP A 172 29.45 -1.02 10.28
CA ASP A 172 28.34 -0.96 11.24
C ASP A 172 27.09 -1.61 10.62
N ARG A 173 26.79 -2.81 11.12
CA ARG A 173 25.65 -3.64 10.66
C ARG A 173 24.37 -3.38 11.44
N LYS A 174 24.37 -2.40 12.33
CA LYS A 174 23.26 -2.15 13.24
C LYS A 174 22.30 -1.13 12.66
N TRP A 175 21.01 -1.38 12.85
CA TRP A 175 19.94 -0.53 12.33
C TRP A 175 19.78 0.80 13.09
N HIS A 176 20.35 0.93 14.28
CA HIS A 176 20.10 2.06 15.20
C HIS A 176 20.51 3.44 14.66
N LYS A 177 21.55 3.54 13.81
CA LYS A 177 22.00 4.80 13.20
C LYS A 177 21.42 5.08 11.81
N ILE A 178 20.55 4.20 11.33
CA ILE A 178 19.85 4.40 10.05
C ILE A 178 18.66 5.34 10.29
N ASN A 179 18.57 6.40 9.50
CA ASN A 179 17.50 7.39 9.61
C ASN A 179 16.13 6.71 9.43
N PRO A 180 15.11 7.02 10.24
CA PRO A 180 13.82 6.32 10.23
C PRO A 180 13.14 6.31 8.86
N ARG A 181 13.23 7.41 8.11
CA ARG A 181 12.60 7.54 6.79
C ARG A 181 13.25 6.61 5.76
N TYR A 182 14.56 6.44 5.84
CA TYR A 182 15.29 5.52 4.99
C TYR A 182 15.10 4.07 5.44
N LYS A 183 15.24 3.81 6.75
CA LYS A 183 15.01 2.51 7.39
C LYS A 183 13.67 1.90 6.97
N GLN A 184 12.59 2.68 7.05
CA GLN A 184 11.25 2.21 6.68
C GLN A 184 11.14 1.79 5.22
N ARG A 185 11.77 2.53 4.30
CA ARG A 185 11.83 2.19 2.87
C ARG A 185 12.63 0.92 2.65
N LEU A 186 13.82 0.84 3.26
CA LEU A 186 14.69 -0.33 3.14
C LEU A 186 14.01 -1.62 3.66
N LEU A 187 13.30 -1.54 4.79
CA LEU A 187 12.54 -2.67 5.33
C LEU A 187 11.37 -3.08 4.43
N MET A 188 10.74 -2.13 3.74
CA MET A 188 9.73 -2.44 2.72
C MET A 188 10.36 -3.18 1.54
N VAL A 189 11.56 -2.79 1.10
CA VAL A 189 12.32 -3.52 0.07
C VAL A 189 12.61 -4.95 0.52
N PHE A 190 13.13 -5.15 1.74
CA PHE A 190 13.42 -6.48 2.29
C PHE A 190 12.17 -7.38 2.27
N LYS A 191 11.03 -6.83 2.68
CA LYS A 191 9.75 -7.54 2.67
C LYS A 191 9.30 -7.90 1.25
N ILE A 192 9.37 -6.97 0.31
CA ILE A 192 8.96 -7.22 -1.08
C ILE A 192 9.87 -8.27 -1.72
N MET A 193 11.19 -8.16 -1.54
CA MET A 193 12.17 -9.13 -2.04
C MET A 193 11.91 -10.54 -1.51
N GLN A 194 11.64 -10.67 -0.21
CA GLN A 194 11.30 -11.97 0.38
C GLN A 194 9.96 -12.51 -0.15
N LYS A 195 8.91 -11.69 -0.18
CA LYS A 195 7.54 -12.14 -0.49
C LYS A 195 7.29 -12.40 -1.98
N ARG A 196 7.88 -11.59 -2.86
CA ARG A 196 7.65 -11.68 -4.32
C ARG A 196 8.72 -12.48 -5.04
N HIS A 197 9.96 -12.44 -4.54
CA HIS A 197 11.11 -12.99 -5.26
C HIS A 197 11.82 -14.10 -4.48
N GLY A 198 11.46 -14.35 -3.22
CA GLY A 198 12.07 -15.41 -2.40
C GLY A 198 13.52 -15.11 -1.97
N TYR A 199 13.97 -13.86 -2.06
CA TYR A 199 15.31 -13.45 -1.64
C TYR A 199 15.29 -13.00 -0.18
N GLU A 200 16.00 -13.72 0.69
CA GLU A 200 16.30 -13.28 2.06
C GLU A 200 17.45 -12.27 1.99
N MET A 201 17.24 -11.07 2.52
CA MET A 201 18.21 -9.98 2.46
C MET A 201 18.95 -9.81 3.79
N VAL A 202 20.20 -9.37 3.70
CA VAL A 202 21.10 -9.13 4.83
C VAL A 202 21.68 -7.74 4.73
N LEU A 203 21.68 -7.00 5.84
CA LEU A 203 22.35 -5.70 5.94
C LEU A 203 23.86 -5.94 6.13
N LEU A 204 24.67 -5.49 5.19
CA LEU A 204 26.15 -5.54 5.29
C LEU A 204 26.70 -4.29 5.95
N GLU A 205 26.13 -3.13 5.63
CA GLU A 205 26.54 -1.87 6.21
C GLU A 205 25.39 -0.86 6.19
N GLY A 206 25.09 -0.24 7.33
CA GLY A 206 24.16 0.88 7.42
C GLY A 206 24.90 2.20 7.56
N TYR A 207 25.46 2.44 8.74
CA TYR A 207 26.19 3.68 9.06
C TYR A 207 27.69 3.53 8.80
N ARG A 208 28.31 4.59 8.27
CA ARG A 208 29.76 4.68 8.11
C ARG A 208 30.27 5.96 8.73
N SER A 209 31.25 5.88 9.62
CA SER A 209 31.79 7.08 10.25
C SER A 209 32.58 7.95 9.25
N PRO A 210 32.68 9.27 9.48
CA PRO A 210 33.53 10.16 8.68
C PRO A 210 35.00 9.72 8.62
N GLU A 211 35.54 9.23 9.72
CA GLU A 211 36.92 8.75 9.84
C GLU A 211 37.14 7.52 8.98
N ARG A 212 36.22 6.53 9.06
CA ARG A 212 36.27 5.35 8.21
C ARG A 212 36.12 5.71 6.73
N GLN A 213 35.19 6.61 6.38
CA GLN A 213 35.05 7.07 5.00
C GLN A 213 36.34 7.73 4.48
N ASN A 214 37.03 8.53 5.30
CA ASN A 214 38.31 9.13 4.92
C ASN A 214 39.41 8.06 4.71
N SER A 215 39.41 6.98 5.50
CA SER A 215 40.34 5.87 5.27
C SER A 215 40.06 5.15 3.94
N LEU A 216 38.78 4.92 3.60
CA LEU A 216 38.38 4.30 2.33
C LEU A 216 38.71 5.18 1.12
N ALA A 217 38.59 6.50 1.26
CA ALA A 217 38.92 7.46 0.19
C ALA A 217 40.41 7.43 -0.22
N GLY A 218 41.27 6.73 0.53
CA GLY A 218 42.64 6.41 0.11
C GLY A 218 42.72 5.48 -1.10
N ASN A 219 41.64 4.76 -1.43
CA ASN A 219 41.54 3.91 -2.60
C ASN A 219 40.38 4.36 -3.51
N SER A 220 40.71 4.97 -4.65
CA SER A 220 39.73 5.52 -5.60
C SER A 220 38.84 4.47 -6.28
N ASN A 221 39.21 3.19 -6.21
CA ASN A 221 38.42 2.08 -6.76
C ASN A 221 37.26 1.70 -5.84
N ILE A 222 37.34 2.05 -4.55
CA ILE A 222 36.30 1.78 -3.55
C ILE A 222 35.37 2.99 -3.44
N THR A 223 35.92 4.19 -3.26
CA THR A 223 35.10 5.39 -3.14
C THR A 223 35.86 6.64 -3.50
N ARG A 224 35.16 7.59 -4.11
CA ARG A 224 35.66 8.95 -4.34
C ARG A 224 35.15 9.95 -3.30
N ALA A 225 34.26 9.52 -2.41
CA ALA A 225 33.65 10.36 -1.39
C ALA A 225 34.54 10.44 -0.15
N ARG A 226 34.75 11.66 0.36
CA ARG A 226 35.40 11.92 1.66
C ARG A 226 34.38 12.00 2.79
N GLY A 227 34.86 12.33 3.99
CA GLY A 227 34.06 12.74 5.15
C GLY A 227 32.87 13.62 4.76
N PHE A 228 31.67 13.22 5.21
CA PHE A 228 30.37 13.85 4.95
C PHE A 228 29.95 13.96 3.48
N GLN A 229 30.57 13.22 2.55
CA GLN A 229 30.17 13.20 1.15
C GLN A 229 29.34 11.96 0.76
N SER A 230 29.37 10.91 1.58
CA SER A 230 28.61 9.67 1.42
C SER A 230 27.32 9.69 2.24
N TYR A 231 26.24 9.10 1.71
CA TYR A 231 24.94 9.02 2.39
C TYR A 231 24.96 8.09 3.61
N HIS A 232 25.91 7.15 3.71
CA HIS A 232 26.08 6.30 4.89
C HIS A 232 26.35 7.11 6.16
N GLN A 233 27.04 8.25 6.02
CA GLN A 233 27.39 9.13 7.15
C GLN A 233 26.16 9.85 7.72
N PHE A 234 25.08 9.94 6.94
CA PHE A 234 23.82 10.56 7.33
C PHE A 234 22.76 9.52 7.73
N GLY A 235 23.12 8.23 7.77
CA GLY A 235 22.16 7.14 7.98
C GLY A 235 21.13 7.01 6.85
N LEU A 236 21.49 7.47 5.63
CA LEU A 236 20.62 7.52 4.46
C LEU A 236 21.04 6.56 3.35
N ALA A 237 22.00 5.67 3.60
CA ALA A 237 22.39 4.62 2.67
C ALA A 237 22.61 3.30 3.40
N ALA A 238 22.59 2.21 2.65
CA ALA A 238 22.92 0.90 3.14
C ALA A 238 23.46 0.04 2.00
N ASP A 239 24.37 -0.87 2.36
CA ASP A 239 24.89 -1.92 1.52
C ASP A 239 24.28 -3.25 1.99
N VAL A 240 23.80 -4.06 1.06
CA VAL A 240 23.07 -5.30 1.34
C VAL A 240 23.58 -6.49 0.52
N ALA A 241 23.28 -7.68 1.01
CA ALA A 241 23.53 -8.94 0.33
C ALA A 241 22.34 -9.89 0.48
N PHE A 242 22.47 -11.09 -0.07
CA PHE A 242 21.44 -12.11 0.00
C PHE A 242 21.89 -13.29 0.83
N LYS A 243 20.93 -13.99 1.44
CA LYS A 243 21.17 -15.25 2.14
C LYS A 243 20.48 -16.37 1.37
N ARG A 244 21.23 -17.46 1.15
CA ARG A 244 20.76 -18.68 0.47
C ARG A 244 21.27 -19.89 1.24
N ASN A 245 20.34 -20.75 1.66
CA ASN A 245 20.67 -21.98 2.40
C ASN A 245 21.54 -21.72 3.65
N GLY A 246 21.23 -20.65 4.40
CA GLY A 246 21.96 -20.28 5.61
C GLY A 246 23.27 -19.53 5.37
N LYS A 247 23.74 -19.40 4.12
CA LYS A 247 24.99 -18.70 3.77
C LYS A 247 24.71 -17.34 3.15
N VAL A 248 25.52 -16.34 3.50
CA VAL A 248 25.48 -15.04 2.83
C VAL A 248 26.22 -15.15 1.49
N VAL A 249 25.66 -14.53 0.45
CA VAL A 249 26.23 -14.47 -0.91
C VAL A 249 26.29 -13.01 -1.30
N ILE A 250 27.51 -12.52 -1.52
CA ILE A 250 27.81 -11.09 -1.77
C ILE A 250 28.19 -10.86 -3.24
N SER A 251 29.04 -11.72 -3.81
CA SER A 251 29.60 -11.47 -5.14
C SER A 251 28.54 -11.55 -6.23
N GLU A 252 28.48 -10.50 -7.05
CA GLU A 252 27.69 -10.40 -8.28
C GLU A 252 28.19 -11.35 -9.39
N ARG A 253 29.36 -11.99 -9.22
CA ARG A 253 29.80 -13.07 -10.11
C ARG A 253 28.97 -14.35 -9.92
N ASP A 254 28.30 -14.51 -8.78
CA ASP A 254 27.25 -15.52 -8.64
C ASP A 254 26.00 -15.04 -9.40
N SER A 255 25.64 -15.75 -10.47
CA SER A 255 24.48 -15.41 -11.32
C SER A 255 23.15 -15.26 -10.57
N TRP A 256 22.94 -16.01 -9.49
CA TRP A 256 21.74 -15.91 -8.66
C TRP A 256 21.76 -14.65 -7.79
N ALA A 257 22.94 -14.26 -7.28
CA ALA A 257 23.12 -13.02 -6.53
C ALA A 257 22.97 -11.80 -7.46
N MET A 258 23.54 -11.84 -8.67
CA MET A 258 23.37 -10.79 -9.68
C MET A 258 21.89 -10.57 -10.03
N GLN A 259 21.14 -11.65 -10.27
CA GLN A 259 19.69 -11.55 -10.50
C GLN A 259 18.98 -10.94 -9.28
N GLY A 260 19.38 -11.34 -8.07
CA GLY A 260 18.89 -10.75 -6.83
C GLY A 260 19.14 -9.25 -6.77
N TYR A 261 20.33 -8.80 -7.14
CA TYR A 261 20.68 -7.38 -7.15
C TYR A 261 19.90 -6.57 -8.19
N GLN A 262 19.63 -7.13 -9.37
CA GLN A 262 18.78 -6.48 -10.38
C GLN A 262 17.35 -6.28 -9.87
N LEU A 263 16.75 -7.33 -9.30
CA LEU A 263 15.42 -7.27 -8.68
C LEU A 263 15.40 -6.28 -7.49
N TYR A 264 16.42 -6.33 -6.65
CA TYR A 264 16.59 -5.41 -5.53
C TYR A 264 16.61 -3.96 -6.00
N GLY A 265 17.35 -3.66 -7.07
CA GLY A 265 17.41 -2.34 -7.68
C GLY A 265 16.04 -1.82 -8.12
N GLU A 266 15.29 -2.63 -8.87
CA GLU A 266 13.93 -2.29 -9.31
C GLU A 266 12.98 -2.03 -8.14
N VAL A 267 13.03 -2.89 -7.12
CA VAL A 267 12.20 -2.75 -5.92
C VAL A 267 12.59 -1.50 -5.12
N ALA A 268 13.89 -1.23 -4.96
CA ALA A 268 14.39 -0.04 -4.28
C ALA A 268 13.95 1.25 -4.99
N GLU A 269 14.08 1.31 -6.31
CA GLU A 269 13.60 2.42 -7.13
C GLU A 269 12.08 2.63 -6.96
N SER A 270 11.30 1.56 -6.90
CA SER A 270 9.83 1.63 -6.73
C SER A 270 9.37 2.28 -5.42
N VAL A 271 10.21 2.27 -4.38
CA VAL A 271 9.94 2.91 -3.08
C VAL A 271 10.68 4.25 -2.90
N GLY A 272 11.22 4.80 -3.99
CA GLY A 272 11.85 6.12 -4.04
C GLY A 272 13.29 6.15 -3.54
N LEU A 273 13.99 5.02 -3.52
CA LEU A 273 15.44 4.97 -3.28
C LEU A 273 16.20 5.09 -4.60
N THR A 274 17.44 5.56 -4.52
CA THR A 274 18.38 5.48 -5.63
C THR A 274 19.24 4.23 -5.46
N TRP A 275 19.37 3.45 -6.53
CA TRP A 275 20.17 2.22 -6.53
C TRP A 275 21.55 2.43 -7.17
N GLY A 276 22.59 1.91 -6.54
CA GLY A 276 23.99 2.04 -6.99
C GLY A 276 24.29 1.31 -8.29
N GLY A 277 23.53 0.27 -8.65
CA GLY A 277 23.67 -0.42 -9.93
C GLY A 277 23.36 0.44 -11.16
N ARG A 278 22.66 1.58 -10.99
CA ARG A 278 22.43 2.57 -12.06
C ARG A 278 23.58 3.56 -12.26
N TRP A 279 24.60 3.57 -11.40
CA TRP A 279 25.66 4.56 -11.50
C TRP A 279 26.46 4.37 -12.78
N LYS A 280 26.85 5.48 -13.41
CA LYS A 280 27.61 5.45 -14.69
C LYS A 280 29.06 4.99 -14.53
N SER A 281 29.56 4.99 -13.30
CA SER A 281 30.93 4.57 -12.95
C SER A 281 30.91 4.05 -11.53
N ILE A 282 31.70 3.01 -11.24
CA ILE A 282 31.74 2.33 -9.93
C ILE A 282 30.33 1.84 -9.58
N GLN A 283 29.80 0.89 -10.35
CA GLN A 283 28.48 0.33 -10.06
C GLN A 283 28.56 -0.46 -8.75
N ASP A 284 27.69 -0.11 -7.82
CA ASP A 284 27.55 -0.80 -6.54
C ASP A 284 26.14 -1.41 -6.45
N TYR A 285 26.08 -2.70 -6.79
CA TYR A 285 24.81 -3.42 -6.91
C TYR A 285 24.14 -3.69 -5.56
N GLY A 286 24.92 -3.73 -4.48
CA GLY A 286 24.42 -3.88 -3.11
C GLY A 286 23.99 -2.57 -2.47
N HIS A 287 24.25 -1.43 -3.10
CA HIS A 287 24.02 -0.13 -2.50
C HIS A 287 22.66 0.49 -2.83
N THR A 288 21.99 1.03 -1.82
CA THR A 288 20.92 2.03 -2.01
C THR A 288 21.12 3.26 -1.15
N GLU A 289 20.68 4.41 -1.67
CA GLU A 289 20.68 5.68 -0.95
C GLU A 289 19.33 6.41 -1.08
N TYR A 290 18.92 7.08 0.00
CA TYR A 290 17.79 8.00 -0.02
C TYR A 290 18.26 9.43 -0.22
N ARG A 291 18.03 9.94 -1.44
CA ARG A 291 18.33 11.33 -1.82
C ARG A 291 17.27 12.28 -1.29
N MET A 292 17.37 12.57 0.01
CA MET A 292 16.47 13.50 0.68
C MET A 292 16.53 14.90 0.02
N PRO A 293 15.39 15.45 -0.44
CA PRO A 293 15.36 16.80 -0.99
C PRO A 293 15.86 17.85 0.01
N GLY A 294 16.73 18.75 -0.45
CA GLY A 294 17.26 19.83 0.39
C GLY A 294 18.33 19.40 1.42
N LEU A 295 18.83 18.16 1.37
CA LEU A 295 19.87 17.69 2.28
C LEU A 295 21.13 18.56 2.18
N ARG A 296 21.54 19.13 3.31
CA ARG A 296 22.85 19.80 3.47
C ARG A 296 23.85 18.80 4.01
N LYS A 297 24.90 18.51 3.25
CA LYS A 297 25.94 17.55 3.63
C LYS A 297 26.95 18.16 4.63
N THR A 298 26.52 18.38 5.87
CA THR A 298 27.33 18.92 6.99
C THR A 298 27.42 17.92 8.14
N ALA A 299 28.40 18.10 9.03
CA ALA A 299 28.56 17.25 10.22
C ALA A 299 27.35 17.34 11.16
N GLU A 300 26.83 18.54 11.39
CA GLU A 300 25.63 18.78 12.21
C GLU A 300 24.41 18.04 11.65
N MET A 301 24.21 18.07 10.33
CA MET A 301 23.10 17.34 9.69
C MET A 301 23.27 15.82 9.81
N ALA A 302 24.51 15.32 9.73
CA ALA A 302 24.79 13.89 9.93
C ALA A 302 24.44 13.44 11.35
N GLU A 303 24.81 14.22 12.36
CA GLU A 303 24.49 13.96 13.77
C GLU A 303 22.97 14.02 14.01
N GLN A 304 22.29 15.04 13.48
CA GLN A 304 20.85 15.16 13.58
C GLN A 304 20.12 13.94 12.97
N LEU A 305 20.45 13.56 11.74
CA LEU A 305 19.73 12.49 11.05
C LEU A 305 20.01 11.10 11.62
N THR A 306 21.20 10.87 12.17
CA THR A 306 21.57 9.59 12.80
C THR A 306 20.99 9.46 14.21
N SER A 307 20.91 10.57 14.96
CA SER A 307 20.26 10.60 16.28
C SER A 307 18.75 10.38 16.22
N GLU A 308 18.06 10.86 15.16
CA GLU A 308 16.65 10.51 14.89
C GLU A 308 16.43 8.98 14.87
N GLY A 309 17.40 8.22 14.33
CA GLY A 309 17.36 6.76 14.31
C GLY A 309 17.46 6.13 15.70
N GLN A 310 18.29 6.70 16.56
CA GLN A 310 18.53 6.23 17.93
C GLN A 310 17.37 6.55 18.86
N LEU A 311 16.77 7.73 18.74
CA LEU A 311 15.63 8.16 19.57
C LEU A 311 14.42 7.23 19.39
N LEU A 312 14.14 6.77 18.16
CA LEU A 312 13.08 5.79 17.93
C LEU A 312 13.42 4.40 18.51
N ALA A 313 14.68 3.97 18.43
CA ALA A 313 15.09 2.69 19.01
C ALA A 313 14.92 2.68 20.55
N ASN A 314 15.17 3.81 21.21
CA ASN A 314 15.06 3.95 22.66
C ASN A 314 13.62 4.06 23.17
N ASN A 315 12.66 4.50 22.35
CA ASN A 315 11.25 4.62 22.72
C ASN A 315 10.45 3.30 22.56
N ILE A 316 11.06 2.26 22.00
CA ILE A 316 10.44 0.95 21.73
C ILE A 316 10.88 -0.12 22.75
N ASN A 317 11.89 0.18 23.57
CA ASN A 317 12.34 -0.64 24.70
C ASN A 317 11.82 -0.08 26.03
#